data_AF-A0A1B6VQ65-F1
#
_entry.id   AF-A0A1B6VQ65-F1
#
_cell.length_a   1.000
_cell.length_b   1.000
_cell.length_c   1.000
_cell.angle_alpha   90.00
_cell.angle_beta   90.00
_cell.angle_gamma   90.00
#
_symmetry.space_group_name_H-M   'P 1'
#
loop_
_entity.id
_entity.type
_entity.pdbx_description
1 polymer ?
#
loop_
_entity_poly.entity_id
_entity_poly.type
_entity_poly.pdbx_seq_one_letter_code
_entity_poly.pdbx_strand_id
1 'polypeptide(L)'
;MVEAGLEILAQRLRTPYGEIDLLVADEDWVIAVEVKSRSTLRDSVEALRPRQAARLMAAFEYILVTRPDWSRPNTRFDVIAVNREGQARRIVDALRLT
;
A
#
# COMPACT_ATOMS: atom_id res chain seq x y z
N MET A 1 9.07 -10.06 0.31
CA MET A 1 8.64 -10.00 -1.09
C MET A 1 8.65 -8.53 -1.49
N VAL A 2 9.81 -8.04 -1.91
CA VAL A 2 9.88 -6.95 -2.88
C VAL A 2 9.93 -7.72 -4.21
N GLU A 3 8.94 -7.53 -5.07
CA GLU A 3 9.06 -8.08 -6.44
C GLU A 3 10.32 -7.51 -7.07
N ALA A 4 11.07 -8.32 -7.82
CA ALA A 4 12.29 -7.87 -8.47
C ALA A 4 11.96 -6.62 -9.32
N GLY A 5 12.65 -5.51 -9.05
CA GLY A 5 12.46 -4.23 -9.76
C GLY A 5 11.76 -3.13 -8.96
N LEU A 6 11.17 -3.41 -7.79
CA LEU A 6 10.59 -2.37 -6.93
C LEU A 6 11.63 -1.78 -5.96
N GLU A 7 11.79 -0.46 -6.00
CA GLU A 7 12.52 0.35 -5.02
C GLU A 7 11.61 0.70 -3.82
N ILE A 8 12.17 0.70 -2.61
CA ILE A 8 11.49 1.24 -1.43
C ILE A 8 11.73 2.75 -1.34
N LEU A 9 10.70 3.54 -1.59
CA LEU A 9 10.75 5.00 -1.44
C LEU A 9 10.63 5.42 0.03
N ALA A 10 9.75 4.76 0.79
CA ALA A 10 9.53 5.08 2.20
C ALA A 10 8.90 3.92 2.98
N GLN A 11 9.09 3.94 4.31
CA GLN A 11 8.45 3.03 5.27
C GLN A 11 7.84 3.84 6.41
N ARG A 12 6.66 3.43 6.90
CA ARG A 12 5.89 4.12 7.97
C ARG A 12 5.76 5.61 7.71
N LEU A 13 5.37 5.95 6.48
CA LEU A 13 5.30 7.32 5.99
C LEU A 13 4.05 8.02 6.54
N ARG A 14 4.26 8.93 7.49
CA ARG A 14 3.19 9.71 8.13
C ARG A 14 2.84 10.93 7.28
N THR A 15 1.54 11.20 7.18
CA THR A 15 0.95 12.36 6.52
C THR A 15 -0.10 12.99 7.45
N PRO A 16 -0.59 14.21 7.15
CA PRO A 16 -1.72 14.79 7.88
C PRO A 16 -3.01 13.95 7.83
N TYR A 17 -3.18 13.10 6.82
CA TYR A 17 -4.42 12.34 6.57
C TYR A 17 -4.36 10.87 7.04
N GLY A 18 -3.14 10.34 7.24
CA GLY A 18 -2.92 8.95 7.59
C GLY A 18 -1.46 8.54 7.54
N GLU A 19 -1.21 7.24 7.74
CA GLU A 19 0.10 6.62 7.60
C GLU A 19 0.03 5.61 6.46
N ILE A 20 1.07 5.55 5.63
CA ILE A 20 1.28 4.50 4.63
C ILE A 20 2.43 3.64 5.14
N ASP A 21 2.18 2.34 5.36
CA ASP A 21 3.18 1.44 5.95
C ASP A 21 4.41 1.29 5.06
N LEU A 22 4.21 1.21 3.74
CA LEU A 22 5.27 1.06 2.77
C LEU A 22 4.88 1.75 1.45
N LEU A 23 5.82 2.52 0.89
CA LEU A 23 5.71 3.11 -0.43
C LEU A 23 6.84 2.54 -1.30
N VAL A 24 6.48 1.87 -2.39
CA VAL A 24 7.44 1.30 -3.34
C VAL A 24 7.17 1.79 -4.75
N ALA A 25 8.18 1.75 -5.61
CA ALA A 25 8.06 2.19 -6.98
C ALA A 25 8.94 1.40 -7.95
N ASP A 26 8.55 1.36 -9.21
CA ASP A 26 9.43 1.06 -10.34
C ASP A 26 9.38 2.23 -11.34
N GLU A 27 9.72 2.01 -12.61
CA GLU A 27 9.66 3.05 -13.65
C GLU A 27 8.22 3.50 -13.99
N ASP A 28 7.22 2.65 -13.76
CA ASP A 28 5.85 2.86 -14.23
C ASP A 28 4.85 3.07 -13.09
N TRP A 29 5.13 2.51 -11.91
CA TRP A 29 4.20 2.44 -10.79
C TRP A 29 4.77 3.08 -9.54
N VAL A 30 3.93 3.83 -8.85
CA VAL A 30 4.08 4.08 -7.41
C VAL A 30 2.98 3.35 -6.66
N ILE A 31 3.36 2.63 -5.62
CA ILE A 31 2.50 1.62 -4.98
C ILE A 31 2.52 1.87 -3.48
N ALA A 32 1.36 2.29 -2.97
CA ALA A 32 1.14 2.34 -1.54
C ALA A 32 0.73 0.96 -1.03
N VAL A 33 1.40 0.48 0.01
CA VAL A 33 1.22 -0.86 0.56
C VAL A 33 0.85 -0.76 2.03
N GLU A 34 -0.29 -1.35 2.38
CA GLU A 34 -0.72 -1.55 3.76
C GLU A 34 -0.32 -2.97 4.22
N VAL A 35 0.23 -3.11 5.42
CA VAL A 35 0.65 -4.40 5.98
C VAL A 35 -0.29 -4.80 7.13
N LYS A 36 -0.92 -5.97 7.00
CA LYS A 36 -1.87 -6.48 8.01
C LYS A 36 -1.40 -7.79 8.63
N SER A 37 -1.24 -7.79 9.95
CA SER A 37 -1.03 -9.02 10.73
C SER A 37 -2.33 -9.80 10.88
N ARG A 38 -2.34 -11.08 10.50
CA ARG A 38 -3.50 -11.98 10.56
C ARG A 38 -3.16 -13.29 11.28
N SER A 39 -4.17 -13.93 11.87
CA SER A 39 -4.03 -15.27 12.48
C SER A 39 -3.85 -16.35 11.43
N THR A 40 -4.57 -16.28 10.31
CA THR A 40 -4.42 -17.17 9.16
C THR A 40 -4.47 -16.36 7.86
N LEU A 41 -3.80 -16.84 6.79
CA LEU A 41 -3.88 -16.23 5.45
C LEU A 41 -5.19 -16.52 4.72
N ARG A 42 -6.02 -17.43 5.28
CA ARG A 42 -7.32 -17.86 4.72
C ARG A 42 -8.47 -17.00 5.24
N ASP A 43 -8.29 -16.35 6.40
CA ASP A 43 -9.21 -15.35 6.96
C ASP A 43 -9.13 -14.04 6.17
N SER A 44 -9.82 -14.06 5.03
CA SER A 44 -10.39 -12.93 4.33
C SER A 44 -9.41 -11.96 3.65
N VAL A 45 -9.60 -11.85 2.34
CA VAL A 45 -9.52 -10.58 1.59
C VAL A 45 -10.59 -9.64 2.19
N GLU A 46 -10.40 -9.18 3.44
CA GLU A 46 -11.21 -8.08 3.94
C GLU A 46 -10.81 -6.87 3.13
N ALA A 47 -11.70 -6.50 2.19
CA ALA A 47 -11.64 -5.21 1.53
C ALA A 47 -11.39 -4.14 2.60
N LEU A 48 -10.52 -3.19 2.28
CA LEU A 48 -10.27 -2.05 3.16
C LEU A 48 -11.61 -1.42 3.51
N ARG A 49 -11.91 -1.29 4.81
CA ARG A 49 -13.15 -0.64 5.25
C ARG A 49 -13.21 0.75 4.60
N PRO A 50 -14.38 1.27 4.20
CA PRO A 50 -14.48 2.52 3.45
C PRO A 50 -13.72 3.70 4.08
N ARG A 51 -13.78 3.82 5.42
CA ARG A 51 -13.03 4.85 6.16
C ARG A 51 -11.51 4.66 6.09
N GLN A 52 -11.03 3.42 6.11
CA GLN A 52 -9.60 3.12 5.97
C GLN A 52 -9.15 3.43 4.53
N ALA A 53 -9.92 3.01 3.53
CA ALA A 53 -9.66 3.33 2.13
C ALA A 53 -9.55 4.84 1.90
N ALA A 54 -10.52 5.63 2.38
CA ALA A 54 -10.51 7.08 2.23
C ALA A 54 -9.28 7.75 2.87
N ARG A 55 -8.86 7.29 4.06
CA ARG A 55 -7.65 7.81 4.73
C ARG A 55 -6.37 7.48 3.99
N LEU A 56 -6.27 6.26 3.46
CA LEU A 56 -5.12 5.83 2.68
C LEU A 56 -5.04 6.61 1.37
N MET A 57 -6.16 6.76 0.65
CA MET A 57 -6.23 7.56 -0.58
C MET A 57 -5.80 9.00 -0.34
N ALA A 58 -6.35 9.67 0.68
CA ALA A 58 -5.98 11.04 1.01
C ALA A 58 -4.49 11.19 1.41
N ALA A 59 -3.95 10.22 2.16
CA ALA A 59 -2.53 10.19 2.50
C ALA A 59 -1.66 10.05 1.23
N PHE A 60 -2.07 9.20 0.30
CA PHE A 60 -1.32 8.94 -0.92
C PHE A 60 -1.37 10.11 -1.91
N GLU A 61 -2.54 10.68 -2.13
CA GLU A 61 -2.72 11.91 -2.91
C GLU A 61 -1.85 13.05 -2.37
N TYR A 62 -1.82 13.23 -1.05
CA TYR A 62 -0.95 14.21 -0.41
C TYR A 62 0.54 13.96 -0.71
N ILE A 63 0.98 12.71 -0.72
CA ILE A 63 2.36 12.37 -1.06
C ILE A 63 2.67 12.71 -2.51
N LEU A 64 1.79 12.34 -3.45
CA LEU A 64 2.00 12.64 -4.88
C LEU A 64 2.09 14.15 -5.16
N VAL A 65 1.30 14.96 -4.43
CA VAL A 65 1.34 16.42 -4.55
C VAL A 65 2.59 17.01 -3.92
N THR A 66 3.01 16.51 -2.76
CA THR A 66 4.14 17.09 -2.00
C THR A 66 5.51 16.53 -2.36
N ARG A 67 5.55 15.39 -3.06
CA ARG A 67 6.76 14.68 -3.54
C ARG A 67 6.63 14.35 -5.02
N PRO A 68 6.64 15.36 -5.91
CA PRO A 68 6.47 15.14 -7.35
C PRO A 68 7.59 14.27 -7.95
N ASP A 69 8.77 14.22 -7.33
CA ASP A 69 9.89 13.33 -7.67
C ASP A 69 9.57 11.84 -7.51
N TRP A 70 8.58 11.51 -6.68
CA TRP A 70 8.10 10.13 -6.48
C TRP A 70 6.96 9.77 -7.43
N SER A 71 6.47 10.71 -8.24
CA SER A 71 5.36 10.45 -9.15
C SER A 71 5.74 9.46 -10.25
N ARG A 72 4.77 8.65 -10.66
CA ARG A 72 4.86 7.70 -11.76
C ARG A 72 3.58 7.74 -12.60
N PRO A 73 3.60 7.26 -13.85
CA PRO A 73 2.42 7.25 -14.70
C PRO A 73 1.23 6.53 -14.06
N ASN A 74 1.49 5.51 -13.26
CA ASN A 74 0.46 4.69 -12.64
C ASN A 74 0.60 4.65 -11.12
N THR A 75 -0.54 4.52 -10.44
CA THR A 75 -0.60 4.35 -8.98
C THR A 75 -1.52 3.19 -8.62
N ARG A 76 -1.18 2.46 -7.56
CA ARG A 76 -2.05 1.41 -7.02
C ARG A 76 -1.90 1.29 -5.51
N PHE A 77 -2.91 0.68 -4.90
CA PHE A 77 -2.87 0.28 -3.50
C PHE A 77 -2.86 -1.22 -3.37
N ASP A 78 -1.86 -1.74 -2.67
CA ASP A 78 -1.77 -3.16 -2.36
C ASP A 78 -1.89 -3.40 -0.87
N VAL A 79 -2.27 -4.62 -0.51
CA VAL A 79 -2.26 -5.10 0.88
C VAL A 79 -1.34 -6.30 0.97
N ILE A 80 -0.45 -6.31 1.96
CA ILE A 80 0.31 -7.50 2.34
C ILE A 80 -0.28 -8.04 3.64
N ALA A 81 -0.84 -9.24 3.59
CA ALA A 81 -1.25 -9.99 4.77
C ALA A 81 -0.08 -10.85 5.25
N VAL A 82 0.28 -10.76 6.54
CA VAL A 82 1.34 -11.57 7.16
C VAL A 82 0.73 -12.38 8.30
N ASN A 83 0.97 -13.70 8.31
CA ASN A 83 0.52 -14.55 9.42
C ASN A 83 1.56 -14.67 10.54
N ARG A 84 1.20 -15.34 11.64
CA ARG A 84 2.09 -15.56 12.79
C ARG A 84 3.35 -16.37 12.47
N GLU A 85 3.33 -17.16 11.39
CA GLU A 85 4.47 -17.95 10.91
C GLU A 85 5.38 -17.15 9.97
N GLY A 86 5.09 -15.86 9.75
CA GLY A 86 5.85 -14.97 8.87
C GLY A 86 5.56 -15.18 7.38
N GLN A 87 4.57 -16.01 7.03
CA GLN A 87 4.14 -16.16 5.65
C GLN A 87 3.38 -14.91 5.21
N ALA A 88 3.78 -14.36 4.07
CA ALA A 88 3.20 -13.14 3.50
C ALA A 88 2.46 -13.44 2.20
N ARG A 89 1.29 -12.81 2.02
CA ARG A 89 0.54 -12.80 0.76
C ARG A 89 0.23 -11.38 0.36
N ARG A 90 0.61 -11.00 -0.87
CA ARG A 90 0.24 -9.73 -1.49
C ARG A 90 -1.11 -9.85 -2.19
N ILE A 91 -1.97 -8.87 -1.98
CA ILE A 91 -3.21 -8.63 -2.69
C ILE A 91 -2.99 -7.35 -3.49
N VAL A 92 -2.90 -7.50 -4.81
CA VAL A 92 -2.68 -6.39 -5.74
C VAL A 92 -4.00 -5.66 -5.97
N ASP A 93 -3.95 -4.34 -6.07
CA ASP A 93 -5.10 -3.50 -6.41
C ASP A 93 -6.28 -3.71 -5.44
N ALA A 94 -5.95 -3.63 -4.14
CA ALA A 94 -6.86 -3.88 -3.03
C ALA A 94 -7.92 -2.77 -2.85
N LEU A 95 -7.75 -1.64 -3.55
CA LEU A 95 -8.73 -0.55 -3.64
C LEU A 95 -9.18 -0.40 -5.10
N ARG A 96 -9.97 -1.36 -5.60
CA ARG A 96 -10.73 -1.11 -6.83
C ARG A 96 -11.80 -0.06 -6.53
N LEU A 97 -11.56 1.16 -6.96
CA LEU A 97 -12.60 2.17 -7.10
C LEU A 97 -13.59 1.63 -8.14
N THR A 98 -14.81 1.36 -7.70
CA THR A 98 -15.92 0.96 -8.59
C THR A 98 -16.52 2.20 -9.24
#